data_AF-I7CSI3-F1
#
_entry.id   AF-I7CSI3-F1
#
_cell.length_a   1.000
_cell.length_b   1.000
_cell.length_c   1.000
_cell.angle_alpha   90.00
_cell.angle_beta   90.00
_cell.angle_gamma   90.00
#
_symmetry.space_group_name_H-M   'P 1'
#
loop_
_entity.id
_entity.type
_entity.pdbx_description
1 polymer ?
#
loop_
_entity_poly.entity_id
_entity_poly.type
_entity_poly.pdbx_seq_one_letter_code
_entity_poly.pdbx_strand_id
1 'polypeptide(L)'
;MTSTPRDRIDTLRGRIETGDIGDDDRDLLLEFSDRLDLLAQQYSDHRHEKLLRHCVIMAEELDADTLATALEERDAAETIVAWINRTYDNEETNRDYRSALRVFAKRVSDGDDDECPPSIDWVPSSTSNNYDPTPDPRDMLKWDEHIQPMLDECYNARDAAMIALQFDAGLRGGEFKDLEVGDIQDHDHGLQVTVEG
;
A
#
# COMPACT_ATOMS: atom_id res chain seq x y z
N MET A 1 6.84 -21.30 -4.30
CA MET A 1 6.91 -20.03 -5.05
C MET A 1 6.19 -18.99 -4.21
N THR A 2 6.74 -17.79 -4.07
CA THR A 2 6.08 -16.69 -3.34
C THR A 2 4.85 -16.25 -4.12
N SER A 3 3.71 -16.04 -3.46
CA SER A 3 2.50 -15.62 -4.18
C SER A 3 2.70 -14.23 -4.78
N THR A 4 2.34 -14.08 -6.05
CA THR A 4 2.36 -12.80 -6.75
C THR A 4 1.23 -11.90 -6.25
N PRO A 5 1.29 -10.58 -6.47
CA PRO A 5 0.17 -9.68 -6.18
C PRO A 5 -1.12 -10.10 -6.90
N ARG A 6 -0.99 -10.60 -8.14
CA ARG A 6 -2.10 -11.13 -8.93
C ARG A 6 -2.77 -12.33 -8.25
N ASP A 7 -1.99 -13.31 -7.79
CA ASP A 7 -2.52 -14.47 -7.06
C ASP A 7 -3.28 -14.06 -5.79
N ARG A 8 -2.86 -12.95 -5.13
CA ARG A 8 -3.52 -12.43 -3.93
C ARG A 8 -4.80 -11.68 -4.25
N ILE A 9 -4.87 -10.98 -5.38
CA ILE A 9 -6.12 -10.39 -5.88
C ILE A 9 -7.13 -11.51 -6.14
N ASP A 10 -6.73 -12.58 -6.83
CA ASP A 10 -7.62 -13.72 -7.09
C ASP A 10 -8.11 -14.38 -5.80
N THR A 11 -7.22 -14.48 -4.80
CA THR A 11 -7.58 -14.98 -3.46
C THR A 11 -8.59 -14.05 -2.78
N LEU A 12 -8.41 -12.72 -2.87
CA LEU A 12 -9.37 -11.74 -2.33
C LEU A 12 -10.72 -11.82 -3.03
N ARG A 13 -10.76 -11.98 -4.35
CA ARG A 13 -12.00 -12.17 -5.12
C ARG A 13 -12.73 -13.45 -4.68
N GLY A 14 -12.02 -14.56 -4.55
CA GLY A 14 -12.62 -15.80 -4.03
C GLY A 14 -13.12 -15.65 -2.58
N ARG A 15 -12.46 -14.83 -1.76
CA ARG A 15 -12.93 -14.48 -0.42
C ARG A 15 -14.20 -13.62 -0.46
N ILE A 16 -14.31 -12.69 -1.40
CA ILE A 16 -15.55 -11.90 -1.61
C ILE A 16 -16.71 -12.82 -2.01
N GLU A 17 -16.47 -13.73 -2.96
CA GLU A 17 -17.49 -14.64 -3.48
C GLU A 17 -17.99 -15.67 -2.46
N THR A 18 -17.19 -16.03 -1.47
CA THR A 18 -17.50 -17.11 -0.50
C THR A 18 -17.66 -16.61 0.93
N GLY A 19 -17.29 -15.36 1.18
CA GLY A 19 -17.27 -14.74 2.50
C GLY A 19 -18.64 -14.33 3.01
N ASP A 20 -18.66 -13.99 4.30
CA ASP A 20 -19.79 -13.39 5.00
C ASP A 20 -19.77 -11.87 4.75
N ILE A 21 -20.12 -11.49 3.52
CA ILE A 21 -20.22 -10.11 3.05
C ILE A 21 -21.63 -9.95 2.48
N GLY A 22 -22.24 -8.78 2.72
CA GLY A 22 -23.54 -8.41 2.15
C GLY A 22 -23.58 -8.54 0.62
N ASP A 23 -24.75 -8.80 0.06
CA ASP A 23 -24.88 -9.10 -1.37
C ASP A 23 -24.53 -7.88 -2.23
N ASP A 24 -24.93 -6.67 -1.82
CA ASP A 24 -24.63 -5.44 -2.56
C ASP A 24 -23.14 -5.06 -2.41
N ASP A 25 -22.57 -5.22 -1.22
CA ASP A 25 -21.14 -5.03 -0.98
C ASP A 25 -20.29 -5.99 -1.83
N ARG A 26 -20.71 -7.26 -1.91
CA ARG A 26 -20.05 -8.30 -2.69
C ARG A 26 -20.01 -7.95 -4.17
N ASP A 27 -21.15 -7.58 -4.74
CA ASP A 27 -21.26 -7.24 -6.15
C ASP A 27 -20.38 -6.02 -6.50
N LEU A 28 -20.43 -4.97 -5.68
CA LEU A 28 -19.62 -3.76 -5.88
C LEU A 28 -18.13 -3.99 -5.67
N LEU A 29 -17.71 -4.88 -4.77
CA LEU A 29 -16.30 -5.22 -4.58
C LEU A 29 -15.72 -5.98 -5.77
N LEU A 30 -16.51 -6.87 -6.38
CA LEU A 30 -16.13 -7.58 -7.60
C LEU A 30 -16.07 -6.62 -8.79
N GLU A 31 -17.07 -5.74 -8.93
CA GLU A 31 -17.07 -4.68 -9.94
C GLU A 31 -15.85 -3.75 -9.76
N PHE A 32 -15.55 -3.34 -8.53
CA PHE A 32 -14.38 -2.52 -8.23
C PHE A 32 -13.09 -3.20 -8.69
N SER A 33 -12.95 -4.49 -8.39
CA SER A 33 -11.79 -5.28 -8.82
C SER A 33 -11.70 -5.36 -10.35
N ASP A 34 -12.81 -5.63 -11.04
CA ASP A 34 -12.87 -5.64 -12.52
C ASP A 34 -12.49 -4.27 -13.09
N ARG A 35 -12.95 -3.18 -12.46
CA ARG A 35 -12.64 -1.81 -12.89
C ARG A 35 -11.15 -1.49 -12.77
N LEU A 36 -10.51 -1.92 -11.69
CA LEU A 36 -9.07 -1.74 -11.52
C LEU A 36 -8.25 -2.51 -12.57
N ASP A 37 -8.73 -3.67 -13.00
CA ASP A 37 -8.09 -4.43 -14.09
C ASP A 37 -8.22 -3.75 -15.45
N LEU A 38 -9.36 -3.11 -15.73
CA LEU A 38 -9.52 -2.27 -16.93
C LEU A 38 -8.57 -1.06 -16.91
N LEU A 39 -8.22 -0.58 -15.72
CA LEU A 39 -7.35 0.57 -15.49
C LEU A 39 -5.90 0.17 -15.14
N ALA A 40 -5.42 -0.99 -15.61
CA ALA A 40 -4.07 -1.51 -15.31
C ALA A 40 -2.92 -0.56 -15.66
N GLN A 41 -3.11 0.40 -16.57
CA GLN A 41 -2.12 1.45 -16.86
C GLN A 41 -2.03 2.52 -15.76
N GLN A 42 -3.06 2.65 -14.93
CA GLN A 42 -3.12 3.56 -13.78
C GLN A 42 -2.86 2.83 -12.45
N TYR A 43 -3.24 1.54 -12.38
CA TYR A 43 -3.14 0.73 -11.17
C TYR A 43 -2.29 -0.51 -11.40
N SER A 44 -1.13 -0.56 -10.75
CA SER A 44 -0.37 -1.80 -10.65
C SER A 44 -1.10 -2.84 -9.81
N ASP A 45 -0.76 -4.11 -9.97
CA ASP A 45 -1.34 -5.21 -9.18
C ASP A 45 -1.15 -4.98 -7.67
N HIS A 46 -0.01 -4.44 -7.25
CA HIS A 46 0.21 -4.08 -5.84
C HIS A 46 -0.79 -3.03 -5.34
N ARG A 47 -1.10 -2.03 -6.18
CA ARG A 47 -2.08 -1.00 -5.82
C ARG A 47 -3.50 -1.59 -5.83
N HIS A 48 -3.85 -2.44 -6.80
CA HIS A 48 -5.12 -3.16 -6.84
C HIS A 48 -5.29 -4.02 -5.58
N GLU A 49 -4.34 -4.92 -5.29
CA GLU A 49 -4.32 -5.76 -4.09
C GLU A 49 -4.54 -4.92 -2.83
N LYS A 50 -3.81 -3.80 -2.69
CA LYS A 50 -3.92 -2.93 -1.53
C LYS A 50 -5.33 -2.35 -1.43
N LEU A 51 -5.84 -1.69 -2.46
CA LEU A 51 -7.15 -1.04 -2.42
C LEU A 51 -8.27 -2.04 -2.15
N LEU A 52 -8.29 -3.16 -2.88
CA LEU A 52 -9.31 -4.20 -2.73
C LEU A 52 -9.27 -4.79 -1.33
N ARG A 53 -8.08 -5.12 -0.79
CA ARG A 53 -7.95 -5.66 0.57
C ARG A 53 -8.60 -4.76 1.62
N HIS A 54 -8.35 -3.45 1.56
CA HIS A 54 -8.91 -2.53 2.56
C HIS A 54 -10.44 -2.47 2.47
N CYS A 55 -10.99 -2.50 1.26
CA CYS A 55 -12.44 -2.52 1.06
C CYS A 55 -13.06 -3.84 1.53
N VAL A 56 -12.44 -4.98 1.24
CA VAL A 56 -12.88 -6.30 1.75
C VAL A 56 -12.90 -6.32 3.27
N ILE A 57 -11.85 -5.82 3.93
CA ILE A 57 -11.81 -5.78 5.40
C ILE A 57 -12.94 -4.88 5.95
N MET A 58 -13.21 -3.73 5.33
CA MET A 58 -14.35 -2.89 5.74
C MET A 58 -15.68 -3.61 5.59
N ALA A 59 -15.87 -4.37 4.51
CA ALA A 59 -17.11 -5.12 4.24
C ALA A 59 -17.33 -6.27 5.24
N GLU A 60 -16.26 -6.91 5.71
CA GLU A 60 -16.33 -8.03 6.66
C GLU A 60 -16.49 -7.59 8.11
N GLU A 61 -16.04 -6.38 8.46
CA GLU A 61 -16.03 -5.88 9.83
C GLU A 61 -17.24 -4.98 10.17
N LEU A 62 -17.97 -4.53 9.16
CA LEU A 62 -19.16 -3.69 9.30
C LEU A 62 -20.43 -4.49 9.02
N ASP A 63 -21.58 -3.90 9.35
CA ASP A 63 -22.87 -4.50 9.03
C ASP A 63 -23.01 -4.68 7.51
N ALA A 64 -23.72 -5.73 7.09
CA ALA A 64 -23.92 -6.04 5.67
C ALA A 64 -24.40 -4.83 4.87
N ASP A 65 -23.84 -4.66 3.67
CA ASP A 65 -24.18 -3.62 2.69
C ASP A 65 -23.83 -2.19 3.13
N THR A 66 -22.98 -2.03 4.16
CA THR A 66 -22.53 -0.72 4.63
C THR A 66 -21.70 0.02 3.57
N LEU A 67 -20.85 -0.67 2.80
CA LEU A 67 -20.05 -0.02 1.75
C LEU A 67 -20.91 0.45 0.59
N ALA A 68 -21.86 -0.37 0.16
CA ALA A 68 -22.85 -0.05 -0.87
C ALA A 68 -23.68 1.15 -0.44
N THR A 69 -24.24 1.10 0.78
CA THR A 69 -25.06 2.19 1.34
C THR A 69 -24.28 3.50 1.42
N ALA A 70 -22.97 3.46 1.73
CA ALA A 70 -22.12 4.65 1.82
C ALA A 70 -21.99 5.41 0.49
N LEU A 71 -22.22 4.77 -0.67
CA LEU A 71 -22.21 5.45 -1.97
C LEU A 71 -23.32 6.49 -2.11
N GLU A 72 -24.41 6.33 -1.37
CA GLU A 72 -25.59 7.21 -1.44
C GLU A 72 -25.84 7.95 -0.12
N GLU A 73 -25.54 7.32 1.01
CA GLU A 73 -25.86 7.82 2.34
C GLU A 73 -24.62 8.22 3.13
N ARG A 74 -24.59 9.49 3.54
CA ARG A 74 -23.50 10.04 4.35
C ARG A 74 -23.36 9.34 5.71
N ASP A 75 -24.46 8.91 6.33
CA ASP A 75 -24.43 8.28 7.66
C ASP A 75 -23.69 6.92 7.63
N ALA A 76 -23.83 6.16 6.54
CA ALA A 76 -23.05 4.95 6.32
C ALA A 76 -21.56 5.27 6.09
N ALA A 77 -21.24 6.29 5.29
CA ALA A 77 -19.87 6.76 5.14
C ALA A 77 -19.23 7.22 6.47
N GLU A 78 -19.99 7.95 7.30
CA GLU A 78 -19.57 8.35 8.65
C GLU A 78 -19.34 7.14 9.56
N THR A 79 -20.15 6.08 9.43
CA THR A 79 -19.96 4.82 10.15
C THR A 79 -18.64 4.14 9.79
N ILE A 80 -18.32 4.04 8.50
CA ILE A 80 -17.04 3.50 8.02
C ILE A 80 -15.87 4.33 8.56
N VAL A 81 -15.93 5.66 8.43
CA VAL A 81 -14.85 6.55 8.89
C VAL A 81 -14.68 6.50 10.41
N ALA A 82 -15.78 6.41 11.16
CA ALA A 82 -15.74 6.26 12.61
C ALA A 82 -15.09 4.92 13.01
N TRP A 83 -15.38 3.84 12.29
CA TRP A 83 -14.73 2.55 12.50
C TRP A 83 -13.22 2.64 12.20
N ILE A 84 -12.81 3.19 11.05
CA ILE A 84 -11.39 3.37 10.69
C ILE A 84 -10.63 4.11 11.80
N ASN A 85 -11.20 5.21 12.31
CA ASN A 85 -10.59 6.05 13.34
C ASN A 85 -10.52 5.38 14.72
N ARG A 86 -11.37 4.40 15.01
CA ARG A 86 -11.37 3.67 16.29
C ARG A 86 -10.50 2.41 16.23
N THR A 87 -10.33 1.84 15.04
CA THR A 87 -9.61 0.57 14.82
C THR A 87 -8.11 0.79 14.61
N TYR A 88 -7.70 1.87 13.94
CA TYR A 88 -6.31 2.09 13.55
C TYR A 88 -5.70 3.36 14.16
N ASP A 89 -4.82 3.17 15.13
CA ASP A 89 -4.01 4.24 15.74
C ASP A 89 -2.87 4.73 14.83
N ASN A 90 -2.45 3.91 13.85
CA ASN A 90 -1.42 4.30 12.89
C ASN A 90 -2.00 5.22 11.80
N GLU A 91 -1.49 6.44 11.72
CA GLU A 91 -1.94 7.49 10.80
C GLU A 91 -1.88 7.09 9.31
N GLU A 92 -0.85 6.35 8.89
CA GLU A 92 -0.72 5.90 7.50
C GLU A 92 -1.72 4.79 7.18
N THR A 93 -1.87 3.80 8.05
CA THR A 93 -2.88 2.75 7.89
C THR A 93 -4.28 3.35 7.84
N ASN A 94 -4.60 4.25 8.77
CA ASN A 94 -5.88 4.97 8.80
C ASN A 94 -6.14 5.74 7.50
N ARG A 95 -5.13 6.50 7.03
CA ARG A 95 -5.20 7.22 5.74
C ARG A 95 -5.39 6.26 4.57
N ASP A 96 -4.72 5.11 4.58
CA ASP A 96 -4.82 4.12 3.52
C ASP A 96 -6.24 3.54 3.41
N TYR A 97 -6.91 3.23 4.53
CA TYR A 97 -8.33 2.83 4.52
C TYR A 97 -9.24 3.93 3.96
N ARG A 98 -9.08 5.18 4.43
CA ARG A 98 -9.86 6.32 3.91
C ARG A 98 -9.64 6.54 2.41
N SER A 99 -8.39 6.39 1.96
CA SER A 99 -8.04 6.51 0.54
C SER A 99 -8.63 5.37 -0.28
N ALA A 100 -8.65 4.15 0.26
CA ALA A 100 -9.28 3.01 -0.40
C ALA A 100 -10.78 3.23 -0.56
N LEU A 101 -11.48 3.70 0.49
CA LEU A 101 -12.91 4.04 0.43
C LEU A 101 -13.22 5.06 -0.68
N ARG A 102 -12.44 6.14 -0.78
CA ARG A 102 -12.64 7.15 -1.81
C ARG A 102 -12.40 6.62 -3.22
N VAL A 103 -11.35 5.80 -3.40
CA VAL A 103 -11.05 5.21 -4.71
C VAL A 103 -12.11 4.18 -5.08
N PHE A 104 -12.56 3.36 -4.14
CA PHE A 104 -13.70 2.46 -4.33
C PHE A 104 -14.91 3.25 -4.84
N ALA A 105 -15.34 4.24 -4.07
CA ALA A 105 -16.52 5.04 -4.41
C ALA A 105 -16.43 5.70 -5.79
N LYS A 106 -15.28 6.33 -6.10
CA LYS A 106 -15.02 6.95 -7.41
C LYS A 106 -15.07 5.96 -8.58
N ARG A 107 -14.78 4.68 -8.36
CA ARG A 107 -14.66 3.68 -9.43
C ARG A 107 -15.93 2.86 -9.66
N VAL A 108 -16.84 2.81 -8.69
CA VAL A 108 -18.10 2.04 -8.79
C VAL A 108 -19.36 2.91 -8.78
N SER A 109 -19.27 4.21 -8.49
CA SER A 109 -20.42 5.11 -8.58
C SER A 109 -20.71 5.50 -10.04
N ASP A 110 -21.99 5.69 -10.37
CA ASP A 110 -22.50 6.14 -11.68
C ASP A 110 -22.06 7.56 -12.13
N GLY A 111 -21.21 8.24 -11.34
CA GLY A 111 -20.65 9.55 -11.67
C GLY A 111 -19.61 9.51 -12.80
N ASP A 112 -19.13 10.68 -13.21
CA ASP A 112 -17.95 10.74 -14.07
C ASP A 112 -16.80 10.00 -13.37
N ASP A 113 -16.02 9.22 -14.12
CA ASP A 113 -15.02 8.26 -13.63
C ASP A 113 -13.98 8.87 -12.65
N ASP A 114 -13.97 10.19 -12.56
CA ASP A 114 -13.05 10.98 -11.78
C ASP A 114 -13.60 11.65 -10.51
N GLU A 115 -14.90 11.60 -10.23
CA GLU A 115 -15.52 12.28 -9.09
C GLU A 115 -16.01 11.30 -8.01
N CYS A 116 -15.88 11.70 -6.75
CA CYS A 116 -16.37 10.92 -5.61
C CYS A 116 -17.82 11.34 -5.31
N PRO A 117 -18.72 10.40 -4.97
CA PRO A 117 -20.09 10.77 -4.60
C PRO A 117 -20.12 11.72 -3.40
N PRO A 118 -21.09 12.65 -3.31
CA PRO A 118 -21.17 13.65 -2.22
C PRO A 118 -21.19 13.05 -0.81
N SER A 119 -21.68 11.82 -0.66
CA SER A 119 -21.70 11.07 0.60
C SER A 119 -20.30 10.74 1.13
N ILE A 120 -19.29 10.65 0.25
CA ILE A 120 -17.90 10.23 0.59
C ILE A 120 -16.87 11.33 0.28
N ASP A 121 -17.16 12.31 -0.57
CA ASP A 121 -16.16 13.31 -1.00
C ASP A 121 -15.55 14.13 0.16
N TRP A 122 -16.29 14.29 1.25
CA TRP A 122 -15.81 14.97 2.47
C TRP A 122 -14.72 14.20 3.23
N VAL A 123 -14.51 12.91 2.93
CA VAL A 123 -13.55 12.06 3.63
C VAL A 123 -12.11 12.51 3.31
N PRO A 124 -11.28 12.83 4.31
CA PRO A 124 -9.91 13.26 4.04
C PRO A 124 -9.06 12.11 3.52
N SER A 125 -8.20 12.36 2.53
CA SER A 125 -7.24 11.38 1.97
C SER A 125 -5.79 11.62 2.39
N SER A 126 -5.53 12.62 3.22
CA SER A 126 -4.19 12.93 3.76
C SER A 126 -4.06 12.51 5.22
N THR A 127 -2.82 12.46 5.71
CA THR A 127 -2.50 12.38 7.14
C THR A 127 -2.84 13.71 7.83
N SER A 128 -2.82 13.71 9.17
CA SER A 128 -3.00 14.91 9.96
C SER A 128 -1.85 15.91 9.74
N ASN A 129 -2.11 17.21 9.89
CA ASN A 129 -1.12 18.27 9.62
C ASN A 129 0.14 18.20 10.49
N ASN A 130 0.08 17.49 11.62
CA ASN A 130 1.19 17.33 12.56
C ASN A 130 1.88 15.97 12.43
N TYR A 131 1.51 15.17 11.44
CA TYR A 131 2.15 13.88 11.20
C TYR A 131 3.51 14.08 10.53
N ASP A 132 4.57 13.69 11.22
CA ASP A 132 5.94 13.70 10.70
C ASP A 132 6.52 12.27 10.76
N PRO A 133 6.59 11.56 9.62
CA PRO A 133 7.17 10.22 9.56
C PRO A 133 8.70 10.24 9.50
N THR A 134 9.34 11.42 9.51
CA THR A 134 10.79 11.54 9.33
C THR A 134 11.51 10.87 10.50
N PRO A 135 12.43 9.92 10.24
CA PRO A 135 13.24 9.32 11.29
C PRO A 135 14.04 10.37 12.07
N ASP A 136 14.23 10.16 13.37
CA ASP A 136 15.07 11.03 14.18
C ASP A 136 16.53 10.92 13.70
N PRO A 137 17.18 12.01 13.26
CA PRO A 137 18.57 11.98 12.81
C PRO A 137 19.55 11.44 13.85
N ARG A 138 19.19 11.48 15.14
CA ARG A 138 20.02 10.97 16.24
C ARG A 138 20.03 9.45 16.31
N ASP A 139 19.00 8.81 15.75
CA ASP A 139 18.86 7.35 15.71
C ASP A 139 19.45 6.75 14.41
N MET A 140 20.05 7.59 13.56
CA MET A 140 20.70 7.14 12.32
C MET A 140 21.92 6.27 12.61
N LEU A 141 22.05 5.19 11.84
CA LEU A 141 23.24 4.34 11.87
C LEU A 141 24.48 5.14 11.46
N LYS A 142 25.63 4.75 11.99
CA LYS A 142 26.92 5.40 11.75
C LYS A 142 27.92 4.34 11.34
N TRP A 143 28.82 4.70 10.43
CA TRP A 143 29.75 3.74 9.83
C TRP A 143 30.58 3.01 10.89
N ASP A 144 31.40 3.75 11.64
CA ASP A 144 32.35 3.15 12.59
C ASP A 144 31.67 2.49 13.80
N GLU A 145 30.55 3.05 14.25
CA GLU A 145 29.86 2.62 15.48
C GLU A 145 28.93 1.43 15.24
N HIS A 146 28.25 1.38 14.09
CA HIS A 146 27.16 0.45 13.83
C HIS A 146 27.45 -0.47 12.64
N ILE A 147 27.90 0.09 11.52
CA ILE A 147 28.02 -0.68 10.27
C ILE A 147 29.25 -1.57 10.29
N GLN A 148 30.42 -1.02 10.62
CA GLN A 148 31.66 -1.80 10.63
C GLN A 148 31.56 -3.05 11.54
N PRO A 149 31.03 -2.97 12.78
CA PRO A 149 30.78 -4.17 13.59
C PRO A 149 29.83 -5.18 12.93
N MET A 150 28.79 -4.75 12.20
CA MET A 150 27.91 -5.66 11.46
C MET A 150 28.65 -6.39 10.33
N LEU A 151 29.57 -5.70 9.64
CA LEU A 151 30.38 -6.28 8.57
C LEU A 151 31.36 -7.32 9.12
N ASP A 152 32.01 -7.04 10.26
CA ASP A 152 32.99 -7.93 10.88
C ASP A 152 32.37 -9.26 11.35
N GLU A 153 31.08 -9.25 11.70
CA GLU A 153 30.32 -10.43 12.13
C GLU A 153 29.67 -11.21 10.97
N CYS A 154 29.73 -10.69 9.73
CA CYS A 154 29.13 -11.37 8.58
C CYS A 154 29.88 -12.67 8.25
N TYR A 155 29.14 -13.78 8.17
CA TYR A 155 29.72 -15.09 7.81
C TYR A 155 30.25 -15.15 6.37
N ASN A 156 29.71 -14.33 5.47
CA ASN A 156 30.06 -14.34 4.05
C ASN A 156 30.17 -12.92 3.48
N ALA A 157 30.96 -12.79 2.42
CA ALA A 157 31.23 -11.51 1.76
C ALA A 157 30.00 -10.91 1.08
N ARG A 158 28.99 -11.72 0.72
CA ARG A 158 27.76 -11.22 0.10
C ARG A 158 26.98 -10.37 1.10
N ASP A 159 26.73 -10.87 2.30
CA ASP A 159 25.95 -10.16 3.30
C ASP A 159 26.68 -8.88 3.76
N ALA A 160 28.01 -8.93 3.89
CA ALA A 160 28.84 -7.74 4.14
C ALA A 160 28.72 -6.70 3.02
N ALA A 161 28.84 -7.12 1.75
CA ALA A 161 28.68 -6.23 0.61
C ALA A 161 27.26 -5.63 0.55
N MET A 162 26.24 -6.42 0.88
CA MET A 162 24.85 -5.96 0.92
C MET A 162 24.64 -4.87 1.96
N ILE A 163 25.14 -5.04 3.18
CA ILE A 163 25.02 -4.06 4.26
C ILE A 163 25.80 -2.77 3.91
N ALA A 164 27.03 -2.91 3.42
CA ALA A 164 27.87 -1.77 3.06
C ALA A 164 27.24 -0.94 1.92
N LEU A 165 26.79 -1.60 0.85
CA LEU A 165 26.13 -0.94 -0.28
C LEU A 165 24.83 -0.24 0.15
N GLN A 166 24.03 -0.89 1.00
CA GLN A 166 22.77 -0.31 1.47
C GLN A 166 22.99 0.95 2.33
N PHE A 167 24.05 0.96 3.15
CA PHE A 167 24.41 2.13 3.94
C PHE A 167 24.94 3.28 3.07
N ASP A 168 25.77 2.98 2.08
CA ASP A 168 26.43 3.99 1.24
C ASP A 168 25.49 4.57 0.17
N ALA A 169 24.75 3.72 -0.53
CA ALA A 169 23.91 4.11 -1.67
C ALA A 169 22.43 4.35 -1.31
N GLY A 170 21.97 3.88 -0.14
CA GLY A 170 20.60 4.16 0.34
C GLY A 170 19.48 3.62 -0.56
N LEU A 171 19.73 2.53 -1.29
CA LEU A 171 18.81 1.96 -2.27
C LEU A 171 17.48 1.52 -1.63
N ARG A 172 16.35 1.66 -2.34
CA ARG A 172 15.09 1.07 -1.87
C ARG A 172 15.14 -0.45 -2.02
N GLY A 173 14.34 -1.17 -1.22
CA GLY A 173 14.37 -2.64 -1.22
C GLY A 173 14.10 -3.30 -2.58
N GLY A 174 13.29 -2.67 -3.45
CA GLY A 174 13.06 -3.12 -4.83
C GLY A 174 14.29 -2.90 -5.72
N GLU A 175 14.76 -1.64 -5.79
CA GLU A 175 15.99 -1.22 -6.49
C GLU A 175 17.18 -2.12 -6.12
N PHE A 176 17.35 -2.40 -4.82
CA PHE A 176 18.42 -3.23 -4.30
C PHE A 176 18.29 -4.71 -4.71
N LYS A 177 17.07 -5.24 -4.69
CA LYS A 177 16.79 -6.64 -5.05
C LYS A 177 17.02 -6.90 -6.53
N ASP A 178 16.75 -5.91 -7.38
CA ASP A 178 16.75 -6.08 -8.83
C ASP A 178 18.11 -5.75 -9.50
N LEU A 179 19.14 -5.45 -8.71
CA LEU A 179 20.52 -5.26 -9.19
C LEU A 179 21.06 -6.48 -9.93
N GLU A 180 21.68 -6.23 -11.08
CA GLU A 180 22.35 -7.21 -11.92
C GLU A 180 23.86 -6.96 -12.04
N VAL A 181 24.58 -7.96 -12.55
CA VAL A 181 26.00 -7.81 -12.90
C VAL A 181 26.10 -6.83 -14.07
N GLY A 182 26.65 -5.65 -13.79
CA GLY A 182 26.78 -4.55 -14.77
C GLY A 182 26.29 -3.21 -14.22
N ASP A 183 25.45 -3.24 -13.20
CA ASP A 183 24.91 -2.04 -12.55
C ASP A 183 25.91 -1.36 -11.61
N ILE A 184 26.97 -2.08 -11.24
CA ILE A 184 28.09 -1.57 -10.45
C ILE A 184 29.30 -1.41 -11.37
N GLN A 185 29.82 -0.19 -11.43
CA GLN A 185 30.91 0.20 -12.34
C GLN A 185 31.97 1.02 -11.61
N ASP A 186 33.20 0.96 -12.11
CA ASP A 186 34.28 1.83 -11.64
C ASP A 186 34.04 3.28 -12.10
N HIS A 187 34.23 4.23 -11.19
CA HIS A 187 34.17 5.67 -11.43
C HIS A 187 35.40 6.35 -10.80
N ASP A 188 35.69 7.60 -11.19
CA ASP A 188 36.88 8.36 -10.79
C ASP A 188 37.12 8.48 -9.27
N HIS A 189 36.06 8.31 -8.47
CA HIS A 189 36.09 8.51 -7.01
C HIS A 189 35.60 7.29 -6.22
N GLY A 190 35.39 6.15 -6.87
CA GLY A 190 34.89 4.94 -6.22
C GLY A 190 34.04 4.09 -7.15
N LEU A 191 33.16 3.27 -6.56
CA LEU A 191 32.17 2.54 -7.31
C LEU A 191 30.93 3.40 -7.51
N GLN A 192 30.31 3.27 -8.68
CA GLN A 192 28.99 3.83 -8.97
C GLN A 192 28.00 2.69 -9.12
N VAL A 193 26.84 2.82 -8.46
CA VAL A 193 25.69 1.94 -8.66
C VAL A 193 24.60 2.68 -9.44
N THR A 194 24.00 2.01 -10.42
CA THR A 194 22.86 2.53 -11.18
C THR A 194 21.63 1.68 -10.86
N VAL A 195 20.51 2.32 -10.54
CA VAL A 195 19.24 1.65 -10.26
C VAL A 195 18.07 2.32 -10.96
N GLU A 196 17.03 1.55 -11.22
CA GLU A 196 15.73 2.02 -11.70
C GLU A 196 14.72 1.89 -10.55
N GLY A 197 14.03 2.99 -10.22
CA GLY A 197 13.10 3.08 -9.09
C GLY A 197 11.74 3.65 -9.45
#